data_AF-A0A2T2TF05-F1
#
_entry.id   AF-A0A2T2TF05-F1
#
_cell.length_a   1.000
_cell.length_b   1.000
_cell.length_c   1.000
_cell.angle_alpha   90.00
_cell.angle_beta   90.00
_cell.angle_gamma   90.00
#
_symmetry.space_group_name_H-M   'P 1'
#
loop_
_entity.id
_entity.type
_entity.pdbx_description
1 polymer ?
#
loop_
_entity_poly.entity_id
_entity_poly.type
_entity_poly.pdbx_seq_one_letter_code
_entity_poly.pdbx_strand_id
1 'polypeptide(L)'
;MRPKLTDRLVAGAVFLYALVLYLLTVAPAASFWDAGEYIAVVHNLEVSPPPGAPFYMLIGRLFSMFVPDDLVALSVNLVSVFSSAGAVLLGHLVIVRLLRTWQYASATDELTGALPSARAPSR
;
A
#
# COMPACT_ATOMS: atom_id res chain seq x y z
N MET A 1 15.15 4.91 -23.81
CA MET A 1 14.17 5.04 -22.70
C MET A 1 14.90 4.89 -21.37
N ARG A 2 14.64 5.75 -20.37
CA ARG A 2 15.26 5.66 -19.03
C ARG A 2 14.48 4.64 -18.18
N PRO A 3 15.06 3.48 -17.80
CA PRO A 3 14.30 2.38 -17.18
C PRO A 3 13.61 2.79 -15.86
N LYS A 4 14.24 3.66 -15.08
CA LYS A 4 13.68 4.18 -13.81
C LYS A 4 12.47 5.10 -14.01
N LEU A 5 12.35 5.77 -15.15
CA LEU A 5 11.22 6.65 -15.44
C LEU A 5 9.99 5.82 -15.82
N THR A 6 10.18 4.79 -16.65
CA THR A 6 9.10 3.88 -17.06
C THR A 6 8.48 3.19 -15.86
N ASP A 7 9.28 2.70 -14.91
CA ASP A 7 8.76 2.06 -13.69
C ASP A 7 7.87 3.00 -12.87
N ARG A 8 8.28 4.27 -12.73
CA ARG A 8 7.52 5.27 -11.96
C ARG A 8 6.20 5.62 -12.64
N LEU A 9 6.21 5.70 -13.97
CA LEU A 9 5.00 5.95 -14.75
C LEU A 9 4.03 4.78 -14.67
N VAL A 10 4.53 3.55 -14.79
CA VAL A 10 3.72 2.32 -14.64
C VAL A 10 3.18 2.22 -13.22
N ALA A 11 4.01 2.45 -12.20
CA ALA A 11 3.58 2.46 -10.81
C ALA A 11 2.48 3.50 -10.55
N GLY A 12 2.63 4.71 -11.10
CA GLY A 12 1.61 5.76 -11.04
C GLY A 12 0.31 5.38 -11.76
N ALA A 13 0.40 4.74 -12.93
CA ALA A 13 -0.78 4.26 -13.66
C ALA A 13 -1.52 3.16 -12.89
N VAL A 14 -0.79 2.21 -12.30
CA VAL A 14 -1.35 1.15 -11.45
C VAL A 14 -2.02 1.74 -10.21
N PHE A 15 -1.41 2.74 -9.57
CA PHE A 15 -2.00 3.46 -8.45
C PHE A 15 -3.32 4.15 -8.84
N LEU A 16 -3.32 4.91 -9.94
CA LEU A 16 -4.52 5.60 -10.42
C LEU A 16 -5.64 4.61 -10.78
N TYR A 17 -5.29 3.50 -11.43
CA TYR A 17 -6.25 2.46 -11.78
C TYR A 17 -6.87 1.83 -10.53
N ALA A 18 -6.05 1.45 -9.55
CA ALA A 18 -6.54 0.91 -8.28
C ALA A 18 -7.39 1.93 -7.51
N LEU A 19 -6.96 3.20 -7.47
CA LEU A 19 -7.70 4.27 -6.82
C LEU A 19 -9.08 4.48 -7.44
N VAL A 20 -9.16 4.53 -8.78
CA VAL A 20 -10.45 4.67 -9.49
C VAL A 20 -11.34 3.48 -9.21
N LEU A 21 -10.82 2.25 -9.28
CA LEU A 21 -11.61 1.06 -8.95
C LEU A 21 -12.14 1.11 -7.52
N TYR A 22 -11.29 1.41 -6.55
CA TYR A 22 -11.71 1.47 -5.15
C TYR A 22 -12.68 2.62 -4.86
N LEU A 23 -12.56 3.76 -5.54
CA LEU A 23 -13.54 4.85 -5.47
C LEU A 23 -14.89 4.45 -6.06
N LEU A 24 -14.90 3.65 -7.14
CA LEU A 24 -16.14 3.17 -7.76
C LEU A 24 -16.83 2.09 -6.92
N THR A 25 -16.08 1.32 -6.13
CA THR A 25 -16.60 0.21 -5.31
C THR A 25 -16.79 0.56 -3.84
N VAL A 26 -16.48 1.78 -3.41
CA VAL A 26 -16.59 2.17 -2.00
C VAL A 26 -18.04 2.11 -1.53
N ALA A 27 -18.27 1.51 -0.37
CA ALA A 27 -19.59 1.53 0.25
C ALA A 27 -19.87 2.93 0.82
N PRO A 28 -20.99 3.58 0.47
CA PRO A 28 -21.32 4.92 0.97
C PRO A 28 -21.83 4.91 2.43
N ALA A 29 -22.25 3.75 2.94
CA ALA A 29 -22.80 3.57 4.27
C ALA A 29 -21.98 2.57 5.09
N ALA A 30 -22.29 2.47 6.39
CA ALA A 30 -21.72 1.48 7.27
C ALA A 30 -21.98 0.06 6.72
N SER A 31 -20.91 -0.65 6.35
CA SER A 31 -21.02 -2.06 5.98
C SER A 31 -21.20 -2.90 7.23
N PHE A 32 -21.97 -3.98 7.11
CA PHE A 32 -22.02 -5.03 8.12
C PHE A 32 -20.61 -5.59 8.28
N TRP A 33 -20.15 -5.76 9.53
CA TRP A 33 -18.79 -6.15 9.98
C TRP A 33 -17.89 -4.99 10.44
N ASP A 34 -16.58 -5.06 10.16
CA ASP A 34 -15.53 -4.20 10.72
C ASP A 34 -15.70 -2.71 10.38
N ALA A 35 -16.18 -2.38 9.17
CA ALA A 35 -16.35 -0.98 8.78
C ALA A 35 -17.41 -0.27 9.63
N GLY A 36 -18.52 -0.94 9.94
CA GLY A 36 -19.57 -0.41 10.80
C GLY A 36 -19.09 -0.21 12.24
N GLU A 37 -18.31 -1.16 12.75
CA GLU A 37 -17.66 -1.04 14.06
C GLU A 37 -16.71 0.16 14.10
N TYR A 38 -15.81 0.31 13.11
CA TYR A 38 -14.91 1.45 13.06
C TYR A 38 -15.62 2.79 12.90
N ILE A 39 -16.71 2.89 12.13
CA ILE A 39 -17.47 4.13 11.97
C ILE A 39 -18.14 4.53 13.29
N ALA A 40 -18.74 3.58 14.01
CA ALA A 40 -19.36 3.85 15.32
C ALA A 40 -18.32 4.30 16.35
N VAL A 41 -17.18 3.62 16.41
CA VAL A 41 -16.11 3.96 17.34
C VAL A 41 -15.43 5.28 16.95
N VAL A 42 -15.28 5.61 15.66
CA VAL A 42 -14.80 6.93 15.21
C VAL A 42 -15.78 8.04 15.56
N HIS A 43 -17.09 7.82 15.42
CA HIS A 43 -18.12 8.82 15.73
C HIS A 43 -18.22 9.07 17.25
N ASN A 44 -18.17 8.03 18.08
CA ASN A 44 -18.37 8.13 19.53
C ASN A 44 -17.09 8.10 20.37
N LEU A 45 -15.91 7.90 19.78
CA LEU A 45 -14.62 7.72 20.48
C LEU A 45 -14.66 6.57 21.50
N GLU A 46 -15.28 5.45 21.11
CA GLU A 46 -15.41 4.27 21.97
C GLU A 46 -14.10 3.43 22.01
N VAL A 47 -14.08 2.39 22.84
CA VAL A 47 -12.93 1.48 22.90
C VAL A 47 -12.92 0.59 21.65
N SER A 48 -11.87 0.75 20.84
CA SER A 48 -11.63 -0.10 19.67
C SER A 48 -11.31 -1.55 20.05
N PRO A 49 -11.65 -2.52 19.18
CA PRO A 49 -11.05 -3.85 19.20
C PRO A 49 -9.50 -3.82 19.14
N PRO A 50 -8.80 -4.89 19.57
CA PRO A 50 -7.34 -4.99 19.75
C PRO A 50 -6.48 -4.65 18.50
N PRO A 51 -5.15 -4.50 18.64
CA PRO A 51 -4.41 -3.30 18.24
C PRO A 51 -4.06 -3.20 16.74
N GLY A 52 -4.22 -1.99 16.21
CA GLY A 52 -3.92 -1.60 14.82
C GLY A 52 -4.80 -0.43 14.36
N ALA A 53 -6.00 -0.34 14.94
CA ALA A 53 -6.99 0.69 14.66
C ALA A 53 -6.79 2.09 15.27
N PRO A 54 -6.04 2.36 16.36
CA PRO A 54 -6.07 3.70 16.97
C PRO A 54 -5.54 4.79 16.04
N PHE A 55 -4.50 4.50 15.23
CA PHE A 55 -4.02 5.46 14.23
C PHE A 55 -5.03 5.68 13.10
N TYR A 56 -5.59 4.60 12.56
CA TYR A 56 -6.64 4.65 11.53
C TYR A 56 -7.86 5.43 12.01
N MET A 57 -8.27 5.24 13.27
CA MET A 57 -9.40 5.92 13.87
C MET A 57 -9.13 7.38 14.18
N LEU A 58 -7.92 7.75 14.62
CA LEU A 58 -7.55 9.16 14.79
C LEU A 58 -7.58 9.90 13.44
N ILE A 59 -7.09 9.25 12.38
CA ILE A 59 -7.17 9.79 11.02
C ILE A 59 -8.64 9.88 10.57
N GLY A 60 -9.41 8.80 10.72
CA GLY A 60 -10.84 8.77 10.39
C GLY A 60 -11.62 9.86 11.13
N ARG A 61 -11.34 10.05 12.42
CA ARG A 61 -11.94 11.11 13.24
C ARG A 61 -11.53 12.50 12.78
N LEU A 62 -10.25 12.71 12.44
CA LEU A 62 -9.78 13.99 11.92
C LEU A 62 -10.50 14.34 10.62
N PHE A 63 -10.64 13.40 9.69
CA PHE A 63 -11.35 13.64 8.44
C PHE A 63 -12.86 13.80 8.63
N SER A 64 -13.47 13.07 9.56
CA SER A 64 -14.90 13.17 9.83
C SER A 64 -15.29 14.50 10.47
N MET A 65 -14.38 15.20 11.17
CA MET A 65 -14.66 16.51 11.78
C MET A 65 -14.95 17.62 10.75
N PHE A 66 -14.51 17.47 9.50
CA PHE A 66 -14.68 18.48 8.46
C PHE A 66 -15.87 18.20 7.53
N VAL A 67 -16.64 17.16 7.84
CA VAL A 67 -17.67 16.59 6.97
C VAL A 67 -18.97 16.47 7.78
N PRO A 68 -20.13 16.77 7.21
CA PRO A 68 -21.41 16.62 7.92
C PRO A 68 -21.69 15.16 8.30
N ASP A 69 -22.51 14.96 9.35
CA ASP A 69 -22.69 13.67 10.02
C ASP A 69 -23.15 12.52 9.09
N ASP A 70 -23.91 12.85 8.05
CA ASP A 70 -24.38 11.92 7.02
C ASP A 70 -23.26 11.36 6.14
N LEU A 71 -22.15 12.07 6.03
CA LEU A 71 -21.00 11.72 5.20
C LEU A 71 -19.82 11.16 6.02
N VAL A 72 -19.95 11.03 7.34
CA VAL A 72 -18.91 10.48 8.22
C VAL A 72 -18.53 9.05 7.81
N ALA A 73 -19.52 8.19 7.53
CA ALA A 73 -19.29 6.82 7.08
C ALA A 73 -18.45 6.76 5.79
N LEU A 74 -18.80 7.60 4.81
CA LEU A 74 -18.06 7.73 3.57
C LEU A 74 -16.64 8.26 3.81
N SER A 75 -16.49 9.26 4.68
CA SER A 75 -15.17 9.86 4.99
C SER A 75 -14.19 8.83 5.55
N VAL A 76 -14.65 7.95 6.44
CA VAL A 76 -13.85 6.88 7.02
C VAL A 76 -13.51 5.83 5.96
N ASN A 77 -14.48 5.42 5.15
CA ASN A 77 -14.25 4.47 4.06
C ASN A 77 -13.27 5.00 3.00
N LEU A 78 -13.27 6.31 2.73
CA LEU A 78 -12.29 6.93 1.82
C LEU A 78 -10.86 6.85 2.34
N VAL A 79 -10.63 6.94 3.65
CA VAL A 79 -9.29 6.70 4.24
C VAL A 79 -8.80 5.29 3.90
N SER A 80 -9.68 4.29 3.98
CA SER A 80 -9.37 2.92 3.55
C SER A 80 -9.07 2.85 2.04
N VAL A 81 -9.85 3.50 1.19
CA VAL A 81 -9.64 3.55 -0.27
C VAL A 81 -8.24 4.08 -0.62
N PHE A 82 -7.85 5.22 -0.04
CA PHE A 82 -6.54 5.82 -0.27
C PHE A 82 -5.39 4.94 0.26
N SER A 83 -5.57 4.35 1.45
CA SER A 83 -4.59 3.45 2.05
C SER A 83 -4.37 2.19 1.18
N SER A 84 -5.45 1.56 0.70
CA SER A 84 -5.39 0.39 -0.17
C SER A 84 -4.76 0.70 -1.52
N ALA A 85 -5.11 1.82 -2.16
CA ALA A 85 -4.46 2.24 -3.40
C ALA A 85 -2.95 2.48 -3.18
N GLY A 86 -2.57 3.10 -2.06
CA GLY A 86 -1.17 3.28 -1.67
C GLY A 86 -0.43 1.95 -1.46
N ALA A 87 -1.08 0.96 -0.85
CA ALA A 87 -0.51 -0.38 -0.68
C ALA A 87 -0.24 -1.07 -2.02
N VAL A 88 -1.14 -0.92 -3.00
CA VAL A 88 -0.93 -1.45 -4.36
C VAL A 88 0.29 -0.80 -5.04
N LEU A 89 0.45 0.52 -4.91
CA LEU A 89 1.62 1.24 -5.42
C LEU A 89 2.92 0.71 -4.81
N LEU A 90 2.97 0.61 -3.48
CA LEU A 90 4.15 0.11 -2.77
C LEU A 90 4.43 -1.35 -3.13
N GLY A 91 3.41 -2.19 -3.22
CA GLY A 91 3.52 -3.58 -3.65
C GLY A 91 4.14 -3.72 -5.03
N HIS A 92 3.69 -2.91 -5.99
CA HIS A 92 4.29 -2.87 -7.32
C HIS A 92 5.79 -2.49 -7.28
N LEU A 93 6.15 -1.45 -6.52
CA LEU A 93 7.55 -1.02 -6.38
C LEU A 93 8.43 -2.08 -5.72
N VAL A 94 7.91 -2.78 -4.70
CA VAL A 94 8.60 -3.90 -4.03
C VAL A 94 8.86 -5.04 -5.01
N ILE A 95 7.86 -5.43 -5.80
CA ILE A 95 7.99 -6.50 -6.81
C ILE A 95 9.07 -6.13 -7.83
N VAL A 96 9.02 -4.91 -8.38
CA VAL A 96 10.04 -4.43 -9.34
C VAL A 96 11.44 -4.44 -8.72
N ARG A 97 11.57 -4.00 -7.45
CA ARG A 97 12.84 -4.02 -6.72
C ARG A 97 13.37 -5.44 -6.53
N LEU A 98 12.49 -6.37 -6.17
CA LEU A 98 12.85 -7.76 -5.90
C LEU A 98 13.31 -8.48 -7.16
N LEU A 99 12.55 -8.35 -8.26
CA LEU A 99 12.89 -8.94 -9.56
C LEU A 99 14.26 -8.47 -10.05
N ARG A 100 14.57 -7.18 -9.90
CA ARG A 100 15.88 -6.66 -10.27
C ARG A 100 17.00 -7.24 -9.41
N THR A 101 16.82 -7.26 -8.10
CA THR A 101 17.82 -7.85 -7.19
C THR A 101 18.08 -9.31 -7.53
N TRP A 102 17.04 -10.07 -7.90
CA TRP A 102 17.16 -11.45 -8.33
C TRP A 102 17.93 -11.60 -9.66
N GLN A 103 17.61 -10.79 -10.67
CA GLN A 103 18.35 -10.76 -11.94
C GLN A 103 19.83 -10.39 -11.76
N TYR A 104 20.13 -9.42 -10.90
CA TYR A 104 21.52 -9.05 -10.58
C TYR A 104 22.27 -10.19 -9.88
N ALA A 105 21.60 -10.93 -8.98
CA ALA A 105 22.19 -12.09 -8.32
C ALA A 105 22.54 -13.20 -9.34
N SER A 106 21.62 -13.55 -10.24
CA SER A 106 21.86 -14.56 -11.29
C SER A 106 23.02 -14.19 -12.22
N ALA A 107 23.08 -12.93 -12.65
CA ALA A 107 24.17 -12.46 -13.53
C ALA A 107 25.54 -12.52 -12.84
N THR A 108 25.59 -12.28 -11.53
CA THR A 108 26.83 -12.34 -10.75
C THR A 108 27.31 -13.79 -10.59
N ASP A 109 26.40 -14.73 -10.41
CA ASP A 109 26.71 -16.17 -10.31
C ASP A 109 27.31 -16.70 -11.61
N GLU A 110 26.75 -16.33 -12.77
CA GLU A 110 27.31 -16.68 -14.09
C GLU A 110 28.72 -16.12 -14.29
N LEU A 111 28.96 -14.85 -13.94
CA LEU A 111 30.28 -14.22 -14.05
C LEU A 111 31.32 -14.87 -13.11
N THR A 112 30.89 -15.27 -11.91
CA THR A 112 31.78 -15.91 -10.91
C THR A 112 32.08 -17.37 -11.28
N GLY A 113 31.10 -18.09 -11.86
CA GLY A 113 31.28 -19.45 -12.36
C GLY A 113 32.09 -19.54 -13.66
N ALA A 114 32.10 -18.48 -14.48
CA ALA A 114 32.85 -18.41 -15.74
C ALA A 114 34.33 -18.03 -15.56
N LEU A 115 34.71 -17.42 -14.43
CA LEU A 115 36.11 -17.11 -14.15
C LEU A 115 36.79 -18.34 -13.52
N PRO A 116 37.93 -18.82 -14.07
CA PRO A 116 38.76 -19.79 -13.37
C PRO A 116 39.10 -19.19 -12.01
N SER A 117 38.90 -19.94 -10.93
CA SER A 117 39.24 -19.50 -9.58
C SER A 117 40.68 -18.99 -9.58
N ALA A 118 40.83 -17.66 -9.56
CA ALA A 118 42.11 -17.03 -9.37
C ALA A 118 42.53 -17.46 -7.97
N ARG A 119 43.45 -18.44 -7.93
CA ARG A 119 44.01 -19.04 -6.72
C ARG A 119 44.12 -17.99 -5.63
N ALA A 120 43.42 -18.21 -4.53
CA ALA A 120 43.80 -17.60 -3.27
C ALA A 120 45.30 -17.88 -3.08
N PRO A 121 46.16 -16.87 -2.90
CA PRO A 121 47.54 -17.12 -2.52
C PRO A 121 47.49 -17.81 -1.16
N SER A 122 47.84 -19.10 -1.16
CA SER A 122 48.04 -19.89 0.05
C SER A 122 49.12 -19.21 0.89
N ARG A 123 48.70 -18.56 1.97
CA ARG A 123 49.53 -18.25 3.13
C ARG A 123 48.68 -18.38 4.37
#